data_AF-A0A9X2L599-F1
#
_entry.id   AF-A0A9X2L599-F1
#
_cell.length_a   1.000
_cell.length_b   1.000
_cell.length_c   1.000
_cell.angle_alpha   90.00
_cell.angle_beta   90.00
_cell.angle_gamma   90.00
#
_symmetry.space_group_name_H-M   'P 1'
#
loop_
_entity.id
_entity.type
_entity.pdbx_description
1 polymer ?
#
loop_
_entity_poly.entity_id
_entity_poly.type
_entity_poly.pdbx_seq_one_letter_code
_entity_poly.pdbx_strand_id
1 'polypeptide(L)'
;MDELNKAESVTTITKGTRVSANIQTESDIRIAGTVDGDINAKRKLILTDTGRITGSVVAQEAILEGRFTGELRIKDHIKVTSTAVIDGFIFSKKISVNEDAEVIGIVSVGPDVDVMNAKLTKEPKRPEIRKAVKKAKEAISDSETNGEVKEVPEPTSPFGQEEKKAPQSRFIGNVLIGIPSVDTDKDQADEIKSTCENFMQELGFELEIFDEPVLDSFYQKLTYVRKSSDTENDIRDLYKEGKESLETSLLNKGNTDANSSLQNAADNLVQFFKQFDEFAVILGDIVLVQQVEDDVQSIAVEIVPEQLQAALKKDAELVSTPARVYSYVGN
;
A
#
# COMPACT_ATOMS: atom_id res chain seq x y z
N MET A 1 46.54 23.50 6.12
CA MET A 1 45.50 22.58 6.61
C MET A 1 44.25 23.41 6.76
N ASP A 2 43.51 23.55 5.67
CA ASP A 2 42.14 24.08 5.65
C ASP A 2 41.51 23.46 4.41
N GLU A 3 41.13 22.17 4.52
CA GLU A 3 40.34 21.53 3.49
C GLU A 3 38.89 21.99 3.64
N LEU A 4 38.61 23.06 2.89
CA LEU A 4 37.41 23.30 2.11
C LEU A 4 36.11 22.68 2.67
N ASN A 5 35.34 23.54 3.32
CA ASN A 5 33.91 23.39 3.54
C ASN A 5 33.20 23.22 2.18
N LYS A 6 33.15 21.99 1.67
CA LYS A 6 32.36 21.64 0.49
C LYS A 6 30.91 21.72 0.93
N ALA A 7 30.24 22.84 0.62
CA ALA A 7 28.81 22.98 0.83
C ALA A 7 28.12 21.76 0.20
N GLU A 8 27.62 20.87 1.04
CA GLU A 8 26.86 19.72 0.58
C GLU A 8 25.60 20.29 -0.06
N SER A 9 25.51 20.19 -1.40
CA SER A 9 24.30 20.57 -2.12
C SER A 9 23.17 19.68 -1.62
N VAL A 10 22.13 20.26 -1.03
CA VAL A 10 20.95 19.52 -0.60
C VAL A 10 19.79 19.91 -1.51
N THR A 11 19.25 18.94 -2.23
CA THR A 11 18.02 19.14 -3.00
C THR A 11 16.85 19.18 -2.01
N THR A 12 16.08 20.27 -1.99
CA THR A 12 14.93 20.40 -1.08
C THR A 12 13.65 20.57 -1.87
N ILE A 13 12.68 19.70 -1.60
CA ILE A 13 11.30 19.84 -2.05
C ILE A 13 10.52 20.42 -0.87
N THR A 14 10.03 21.65 -1.04
CA THR A 14 9.36 22.40 0.02
C THR A 14 7.91 21.98 0.21
N LYS A 15 7.35 22.29 1.38
CA LYS A 15 5.92 22.10 1.67
C LYS A 15 5.06 22.83 0.63
N GLY A 16 3.95 22.22 0.22
CA GLY A 16 3.06 22.75 -0.82
C GLY A 16 3.53 22.48 -2.26
N THR A 17 4.70 21.87 -2.44
CA THR A 17 5.17 21.39 -3.74
C THR A 17 4.77 19.92 -3.92
N ARG A 18 4.11 19.61 -5.03
CA ARG A 18 3.84 18.24 -5.48
C ARG A 18 4.70 17.92 -6.68
N VAL A 19 5.37 16.77 -6.66
CA VAL A 19 6.23 16.29 -7.75
C VAL A 19 5.78 14.90 -8.15
N SER A 20 5.36 14.73 -9.41
CA SER A 20 5.10 13.41 -9.99
C SER A 20 6.13 13.10 -11.07
N ALA A 21 7.22 12.44 -10.68
CA ALA A 21 8.35 12.14 -11.55
C ALA A 21 9.33 11.16 -10.90
N ASN A 22 10.22 10.60 -11.72
CA ASN A 22 11.39 9.87 -11.23
C ASN A 22 12.52 10.85 -10.92
N ILE A 23 13.00 10.85 -9.68
CA ILE A 23 13.99 11.79 -9.16
C ILE A 23 15.33 11.06 -8.98
N GLN A 24 16.37 11.55 -9.66
CA GLN A 24 17.75 11.12 -9.42
C GLN A 24 18.56 12.28 -8.84
N THR A 25 19.24 12.03 -7.73
CA THR A 25 20.17 13.00 -7.13
C THR A 25 21.47 12.32 -6.70
N GLU A 26 22.58 13.01 -6.94
CA GLU A 26 23.89 12.57 -6.45
C GLU A 26 24.16 12.98 -5.00
N SER A 27 23.28 13.81 -4.43
CA SER A 27 23.46 14.45 -3.13
C SER A 27 22.31 14.13 -2.18
N ASP A 28 22.27 14.78 -1.02
CA ASP A 28 21.20 14.56 -0.06
C ASP A 28 19.91 15.21 -0.58
N ILE A 29 18.78 14.57 -0.31
CA ILE A 29 17.45 15.08 -0.66
C ILE A 29 16.59 15.20 0.58
N ARG A 30 15.99 16.38 0.74
CA ARG A 30 15.01 16.69 1.79
C ARG A 30 13.64 16.89 1.15
N ILE A 31 12.64 16.21 1.69
CA ILE A 31 11.26 16.25 1.17
C ILE A 31 10.33 16.68 2.30
N ALA A 32 9.76 17.87 2.14
CA ALA A 32 8.70 18.44 2.97
C ALA A 32 7.35 18.57 2.23
N GLY A 33 7.34 18.35 0.91
CA GLY A 33 6.16 18.30 0.06
C GLY A 33 5.72 16.87 -0.27
N THR A 34 4.97 16.71 -1.36
CA THR A 34 4.45 15.40 -1.82
C THR A 34 5.23 14.94 -3.05
N VAL A 35 5.71 13.70 -3.05
CA VAL A 35 6.38 13.07 -4.19
C VAL A 35 5.68 11.76 -4.54
N ASP A 36 5.19 11.67 -5.77
CA ASP A 36 4.60 10.46 -6.34
C ASP A 36 5.52 9.97 -7.49
N GLY A 37 6.37 8.98 -7.22
CA GLY A 37 7.34 8.46 -8.19
C GLY A 37 8.59 7.85 -7.55
N ASP A 38 9.53 7.40 -8.39
CA ASP A 38 10.72 6.70 -7.91
C ASP A 38 11.85 7.68 -7.57
N ILE A 39 12.48 7.50 -6.41
CA ILE A 39 13.57 8.36 -5.93
C ILE A 39 14.85 7.53 -5.80
N ASN A 40 15.90 7.96 -6.48
CA ASN A 40 17.24 7.39 -6.35
C ASN A 40 18.19 8.48 -5.87
N ALA A 41 18.46 8.47 -4.56
CA ALA A 41 19.38 9.37 -3.92
C ALA A 41 20.70 8.63 -3.62
N LYS A 42 21.83 9.10 -4.16
CA LYS A 42 23.11 8.40 -3.93
C LYS A 42 23.56 8.40 -2.47
N ARG A 43 23.11 9.38 -1.67
CA ARG A 43 23.46 9.54 -0.26
C ARG A 43 22.24 9.43 0.65
N LYS A 44 21.65 10.54 1.08
CA LYS A 44 20.67 10.54 2.16
C LYS A 44 19.31 11.03 1.69
N LEU A 45 18.27 10.31 2.08
CA LEU A 45 16.90 10.82 2.05
C LEU A 45 16.51 11.33 3.45
N ILE A 46 15.93 12.52 3.50
CA ILE A 46 15.30 13.08 4.69
C ILE A 46 13.84 13.39 4.33
N LEU A 47 12.92 12.59 4.85
CA LEU A 47 11.49 12.87 4.76
C LEU A 47 11.08 13.60 6.03
N THR A 48 10.68 14.87 5.93
CA THR A 48 10.24 15.64 7.09
C THR A 48 8.81 15.27 7.48
N ASP A 49 8.36 15.68 8.66
CA ASP A 49 7.01 15.46 9.21
C ASP A 49 5.85 15.77 8.23
N THR A 50 5.93 16.85 7.47
CA THR A 50 4.92 17.23 6.47
C THR A 50 5.09 16.54 5.12
N GLY A 51 6.21 15.86 4.92
CA GLY A 51 6.54 15.23 3.65
C GLY A 51 5.76 13.94 3.44
N ARG A 52 5.40 13.69 2.17
CA ARG A 52 4.74 12.46 1.73
C ARG A 52 5.45 11.89 0.51
N ILE A 53 5.74 10.61 0.52
CA ILE A 53 6.33 9.90 -0.62
C ILE A 53 5.49 8.67 -0.94
N THR A 54 5.07 8.54 -2.19
CA THR A 54 4.48 7.33 -2.76
C THR A 54 5.39 6.81 -3.88
N GLY A 55 5.99 5.63 -3.74
CA GLY A 55 6.83 5.05 -4.81
C GLY A 55 7.99 4.19 -4.32
N SER A 56 8.96 3.93 -5.20
CA SER A 56 10.18 3.20 -4.85
C SER A 56 11.33 4.14 -4.51
N VAL A 57 11.99 3.94 -3.37
CA VAL A 57 13.09 4.77 -2.91
C VAL A 57 14.34 3.93 -2.72
N VAL A 58 15.44 4.40 -3.31
CA VAL A 58 16.77 3.85 -3.13
C VAL A 58 17.69 4.94 -2.56
N ALA A 59 18.29 4.70 -1.39
CA ALA A 59 19.30 5.59 -0.84
C ALA A 59 20.39 4.87 -0.01
N GLN A 60 21.45 5.58 0.36
CA GLN A 60 22.47 5.07 1.28
C GLN A 60 21.97 5.08 2.73
N GLU A 61 21.38 6.21 3.13
CA GLU A 61 20.75 6.43 4.43
C GLU A 61 19.35 7.04 4.26
N ALA A 62 18.47 6.80 5.23
CA ALA A 62 17.18 7.48 5.31
C ALA A 62 16.86 7.94 6.72
N ILE A 63 16.35 9.16 6.84
CA ILE A 63 15.66 9.67 8.04
C ILE A 63 14.21 9.91 7.64
N LEU A 64 13.30 9.27 8.36
CA LEU A 64 11.86 9.33 8.09
C LEU A 64 11.15 9.95 9.28
N GLU A 65 10.45 11.06 9.01
CA GLU A 65 9.65 11.83 9.96
C GLU A 65 8.20 11.99 9.49
N GLY A 66 7.95 11.89 8.18
CA GLY A 66 6.62 12.00 7.56
C GLY A 66 6.02 10.66 7.11
N ARG A 67 5.21 10.70 6.06
CA ARG A 67 4.50 9.52 5.55
C ARG A 67 5.16 8.93 4.31
N PHE A 68 5.45 7.63 4.36
CA PHE A 68 6.03 6.90 3.24
C PHE A 68 5.12 5.73 2.85
N THR A 69 4.86 5.55 1.56
CA THR A 69 4.12 4.40 1.02
C THR A 69 4.84 3.82 -0.20
N GLY A 70 5.24 2.54 -0.12
CA GLY A 70 5.85 1.84 -1.26
C GLY A 70 7.06 0.98 -0.88
N GLU A 71 8.11 1.03 -1.69
CA GLU A 71 9.30 0.19 -1.48
C GLU A 71 10.51 1.04 -1.10
N LEU A 72 11.17 0.70 0.01
CA LEU A 72 12.27 1.45 0.59
C LEU A 72 13.52 0.56 0.67
N ARG A 73 14.51 0.84 -0.16
CA ARG A 73 15.79 0.12 -0.24
C ARG A 73 16.95 0.99 0.22
N ILE A 74 17.35 0.84 1.47
CA ILE A 74 18.38 1.66 2.10
C ILE A 74 19.64 0.84 2.36
N LYS A 75 20.78 1.27 1.80
CA LYS A 75 21.99 0.44 1.77
C LYS A 75 22.67 0.27 3.13
N ASP A 76 22.45 1.19 4.07
CA ASP A 76 23.11 1.16 5.39
C ASP A 76 22.12 1.33 6.54
N HIS A 77 21.60 2.54 6.77
CA HIS A 77 20.83 2.84 7.98
C HIS A 77 19.56 3.62 7.72
N ILE A 78 18.47 3.16 8.33
CA ILE A 78 17.18 3.85 8.42
C ILE A 78 16.98 4.34 9.85
N LYS A 79 16.67 5.61 10.00
CA LYS A 79 16.17 6.19 11.25
C LYS A 79 14.70 6.59 11.07
N VAL A 80 13.82 5.93 11.80
CA VAL A 80 12.40 6.24 11.85
C VAL A 80 12.12 7.01 13.14
N THR A 81 11.58 8.21 13.01
CA THR A 81 11.25 9.07 14.16
C THR A 81 9.80 8.88 14.58
N SER A 82 9.43 9.41 15.75
CA SER A 82 8.14 9.18 16.42
C SER A 82 6.91 9.66 15.64
N THR A 83 7.08 10.56 14.68
CA THR A 83 5.97 11.07 13.85
C THR A 83 5.80 10.33 12.53
N ALA A 84 6.71 9.40 12.23
CA ALA A 84 6.76 8.74 10.94
C ALA A 84 5.70 7.64 10.84
N VAL A 85 5.05 7.58 9.68
CA VAL A 85 4.14 6.50 9.30
C VAL A 85 4.66 5.88 8.01
N ILE A 86 5.11 4.65 8.09
CA ILE A 86 5.75 3.95 6.96
C ILE A 86 4.88 2.75 6.58
N ASP A 87 4.43 2.73 5.34
CA ASP A 87 3.69 1.63 4.74
C ASP A 87 4.49 1.02 3.57
N GLY A 88 4.85 -0.26 3.70
CA GLY A 88 5.29 -1.06 2.56
C GLY A 88 6.51 -1.94 2.82
N PHE A 89 7.40 -2.05 1.83
CA PHE A 89 8.51 -3.00 1.84
C PHE A 89 9.81 -2.31 2.19
N ILE A 90 10.43 -2.66 3.31
CA ILE A 90 11.66 -2.05 3.79
C ILE A 90 12.81 -3.05 3.74
N PHE A 91 13.87 -2.70 3.01
CA PHE A 91 15.11 -3.46 2.95
C PHE A 91 16.25 -2.57 3.43
N SER A 92 16.93 -2.97 4.52
CA SER A 92 18.08 -2.23 5.04
C SER A 92 19.08 -3.11 5.75
N LYS A 93 20.31 -2.62 5.95
CA LYS A 93 21.27 -3.31 6.83
C LYS A 93 20.97 -3.05 8.31
N LYS A 94 20.52 -1.85 8.63
CA LYS A 94 20.20 -1.40 10.00
C LYS A 94 18.94 -0.54 10.00
N ILE A 95 18.15 -0.67 11.06
CA ILE A 95 17.01 0.19 11.32
C ILE A 95 17.03 0.62 12.79
N SER A 96 16.69 1.88 13.04
CA SER A 96 16.42 2.42 14.36
C SER A 96 15.04 3.06 14.35
N VAL A 97 14.16 2.57 15.21
CA VAL A 97 12.77 3.01 15.29
C VAL A 97 12.58 3.65 16.66
N ASN A 98 12.13 4.90 16.68
CA ASN A 98 11.77 5.59 17.92
C ASN A 98 10.41 5.11 18.42
N GLU A 99 10.14 5.34 19.71
CA GLU A 99 8.80 5.18 20.29
C GLU A 99 7.78 6.02 19.51
N ASP A 100 6.55 5.54 19.42
CA ASP A 100 5.41 6.13 18.68
C ASP A 100 5.48 6.11 17.14
N ALA A 101 6.59 5.65 16.57
CA ALA A 101 6.69 5.45 15.12
C ALA A 101 5.84 4.28 14.63
N GLU A 102 5.11 4.46 13.53
CA GLU A 102 4.28 3.42 12.93
C GLU A 102 4.97 2.86 11.68
N VAL A 103 5.25 1.55 11.70
CA VAL A 103 5.86 0.84 10.57
C VAL A 103 5.00 -0.37 10.24
N ILE A 104 4.37 -0.33 9.07
CA ILE A 104 3.42 -1.33 8.61
C ILE A 104 3.91 -1.91 7.29
N GLY A 105 4.04 -3.24 7.22
CA GLY A 105 4.49 -3.95 6.02
C GLY A 105 5.61 -4.94 6.30
N ILE A 106 6.42 -5.24 5.29
CA ILE A 106 7.49 -6.24 5.41
C ILE A 106 8.82 -5.52 5.62
N VAL A 107 9.47 -5.83 6.74
CA VAL A 107 10.77 -5.27 7.09
C VAL A 107 11.83 -6.38 7.05
N SER A 108 12.77 -6.27 6.13
CA SER A 108 13.93 -7.15 6.02
C SER A 108 15.19 -6.37 6.39
N VAL A 109 15.69 -6.61 7.60
CA VAL A 109 16.86 -5.92 8.14
C VAL A 109 17.93 -6.91 8.57
N GLY A 110 19.16 -6.69 8.12
CA GLY A 110 20.30 -7.47 8.54
C GLY A 110 21.56 -7.19 7.72
N PRO A 111 22.75 -7.50 8.28
CA PRO A 111 24.02 -7.23 7.62
C PRO A 111 24.20 -7.99 6.29
N ASP A 112 23.53 -9.14 6.15
CA ASP A 112 23.59 -10.04 4.98
C ASP A 112 22.42 -9.85 4.01
N VAL A 113 21.54 -8.86 4.24
CA VAL A 113 20.44 -8.56 3.32
C VAL A 113 21.02 -7.94 2.04
N ASP A 114 20.80 -8.61 0.91
CA ASP A 114 21.08 -8.02 -0.41
C ASP A 114 20.00 -6.99 -0.74
N VAL A 115 20.17 -5.77 -0.24
CA VAL A 115 19.19 -4.67 -0.39
C VAL A 115 18.84 -4.39 -1.86
N MET A 116 19.73 -4.69 -2.81
CA MET A 116 19.51 -4.40 -4.24
C MET A 116 18.84 -5.54 -4.99
N ASN A 117 19.06 -6.80 -4.57
CA ASN A 117 18.47 -7.97 -5.21
C ASN A 117 17.45 -8.72 -4.34
N ALA A 118 17.12 -8.19 -3.16
CA ALA A 118 16.03 -8.70 -2.33
C ALA A 118 14.75 -8.71 -3.18
N LYS A 119 14.32 -9.92 -3.54
CA LYS A 119 13.01 -10.17 -4.12
C LYS A 119 12.05 -10.45 -2.98
N LEU A 120 10.75 -10.19 -3.20
CA LEU A 120 9.67 -10.69 -2.37
C LEU A 120 9.61 -12.23 -2.47
N THR A 121 10.58 -12.92 -1.88
CA THR A 121 10.60 -14.38 -1.80
C THR A 121 10.07 -14.78 -0.44
N LYS A 122 8.97 -15.56 -0.44
CA LYS A 122 8.28 -16.14 0.73
C LYS A 122 9.10 -17.13 1.57
N GLU A 123 10.43 -17.06 1.58
CA GLU A 123 11.23 -17.95 2.42
C GLU A 123 12.32 -17.18 3.18
N PRO A 124 12.26 -17.12 4.52
CA PRO A 124 13.38 -16.66 5.30
C PRO A 124 14.52 -17.68 5.13
N LYS A 125 15.61 -17.27 4.46
CA LYS A 125 16.89 -17.97 4.63
C LYS A 125 17.33 -17.79 6.07
N ARG A 126 17.00 -18.77 6.90
CA ARG A 126 17.49 -18.89 8.27
C ARG A 126 19.03 -18.81 8.22
N PRO A 127 19.70 -17.92 8.96
CA PRO A 127 21.15 -17.98 9.07
C PRO A 127 21.55 -19.37 9.59
N GLU A 128 22.59 -19.96 8.99
CA GLU A 128 23.06 -21.31 9.31
C GLU A 128 23.62 -21.42 10.74
N ILE A 129 22.73 -21.51 11.74
CA ILE A 129 23.07 -21.99 13.09
C ILE A 129 23.19 -23.52 13.03
N ARG A 130 24.06 -24.05 12.15
CA ARG A 130 24.38 -25.49 12.08
C ARG A 130 25.80 -25.83 12.56
N LYS A 131 26.64 -24.83 12.86
CA LYS A 131 28.00 -25.09 13.39
C LYS A 131 28.14 -24.98 14.91
N ALA A 132 27.17 -24.41 15.64
CA ALA A 132 27.23 -24.31 17.10
C ALA A 132 26.66 -25.53 17.85
N VAL A 133 25.71 -26.27 17.26
CA VAL A 133 25.06 -27.42 17.96
C VAL A 133 25.88 -28.71 17.85
N LYS A 134 26.84 -28.81 16.91
CA LYS A 134 27.68 -30.01 16.74
C LYS A 134 28.88 -30.06 17.70
N LYS A 135 29.25 -28.94 18.34
CA LYS A 135 30.38 -28.86 19.28
C LYS A 135 29.99 -29.07 20.75
N ALA A 136 28.68 -29.10 21.06
CA ALA A 136 28.17 -29.33 22.41
C ALA A 136 27.73 -30.80 22.66
N LYS A 137 27.73 -31.66 21.63
CA LYS A 137 27.24 -33.04 21.71
C LYS A 137 28.35 -34.10 21.88
N GLU A 138 29.62 -33.70 21.94
CA GLU A 138 30.78 -34.58 22.15
C GLU A 138 31.37 -34.46 23.58
N ALA A 139 30.74 -33.72 24.49
CA ALA A 139 31.27 -33.47 25.85
C ALA A 139 30.52 -34.21 26.98
N ILE A 140 29.64 -35.16 26.68
CA ILE A 140 28.95 -35.97 27.70
C ILE A 140 28.94 -37.45 27.27
N SER A 141 30.12 -38.04 27.23
CA SER A 141 30.29 -39.46 27.50
C SER A 141 31.37 -39.55 28.56
N ASP A 142 30.99 -39.63 29.83
CA ASP A 142 31.72 -40.37 30.86
C ASP A 142 30.91 -40.40 32.16
N SER A 143 30.96 -41.56 32.81
CA SER A 143 30.38 -41.96 34.10
C SER A 143 28.91 -42.42 34.15
N GLU A 144 28.78 -43.75 34.20
CA GLU A 144 27.68 -44.50 34.80
C GLU A 144 27.65 -44.26 36.32
N THR A 145 26.47 -44.17 36.94
CA THR A 145 26.07 -44.99 38.11
C THR A 145 24.64 -44.71 38.61
N ASN A 146 24.09 -45.77 39.18
CA ASN A 146 22.72 -46.08 39.56
C ASN A 146 22.17 -45.25 40.75
N GLY A 147 20.86 -44.96 40.78
CA GLY A 147 20.15 -44.48 41.99
C GLY A 147 18.82 -43.75 41.75
N GLU A 148 17.71 -44.33 42.20
CA GLU A 148 16.40 -43.67 42.34
C GLU A 148 16.46 -42.45 43.27
N VAL A 149 15.57 -41.45 43.06
CA VAL A 149 14.61 -40.90 44.05
C VAL A 149 13.86 -39.64 43.53
N LYS A 150 12.52 -39.77 43.52
CA LYS A 150 11.41 -38.79 43.70
C LYS A 150 11.19 -37.61 42.74
N GLU A 151 9.99 -37.64 42.14
CA GLU A 151 9.27 -36.49 41.59
C GLU A 151 9.05 -35.37 42.61
N VAL A 152 9.35 -34.14 42.19
CA VAL A 152 8.77 -32.89 42.70
C VAL A 152 8.25 -32.15 41.47
N PRO A 153 6.99 -31.66 41.45
CA PRO A 153 6.38 -31.13 40.24
C PRO A 153 6.96 -29.76 39.86
N GLU A 154 7.24 -29.55 38.56
CA GLU A 154 7.53 -28.22 38.02
C GLU A 154 6.23 -27.38 37.92
N PRO A 155 6.30 -26.07 38.20
CA PRO A 155 5.13 -25.21 38.33
C PRO A 155 4.45 -24.93 36.98
N THR A 156 3.13 -24.99 36.97
CA THR A 156 2.27 -24.55 35.86
C THR A 156 2.43 -23.05 35.62
N SER A 157 2.88 -22.68 34.42
CA SER A 157 2.89 -21.29 33.95
C SER A 157 1.46 -20.82 33.63
N PRO A 158 1.02 -19.64 34.09
CA PRO A 158 -0.36 -19.17 33.94
C PRO A 158 -0.63 -18.40 32.64
N PHE A 159 0.24 -18.46 31.63
CA PHE A 159 0.02 -17.73 30.38
C PHE A 159 -0.54 -18.64 29.28
N GLY A 160 -1.76 -18.29 28.84
CA GLY A 160 -2.51 -18.96 27.79
C GLY A 160 -1.72 -19.09 26.49
N GLN A 161 -2.03 -20.15 25.75
CA GLN A 161 -1.53 -20.39 24.41
C GLN A 161 -2.04 -19.27 23.49
N GLU A 162 -1.20 -18.29 23.18
CA GLU A 162 -1.40 -17.50 21.96
C GLU A 162 -1.05 -18.40 20.77
N GLU A 163 -2.07 -18.90 20.10
CA GLU A 163 -1.94 -19.50 18.78
C GLU A 163 -1.27 -18.48 17.84
N LYS A 164 -0.07 -18.80 17.37
CA LYS A 164 0.61 -18.02 16.32
C LYS A 164 -0.25 -18.02 15.05
N LYS A 165 -1.04 -16.97 14.84
CA LYS A 165 -1.69 -16.71 13.54
C LYS A 165 -0.61 -16.62 12.46
N ALA A 166 -0.81 -17.35 11.35
CA ALA A 166 0.05 -17.28 10.18
C ALA A 166 0.19 -15.83 9.68
N PRO A 167 1.31 -15.44 9.04
CA PRO A 167 1.48 -14.07 8.55
C PRO A 167 0.39 -13.74 7.53
N GLN A 168 -0.46 -12.76 7.85
CA GLN A 168 -1.48 -12.24 6.94
C GLN A 168 -0.77 -11.39 5.87
N SER A 169 -1.05 -11.69 4.61
CA SER A 169 -0.69 -10.84 3.48
C SER A 169 -1.49 -9.55 3.56
N ARG A 170 -0.85 -8.42 3.21
CA ARG A 170 -1.50 -7.12 3.11
C ARG A 170 -1.72 -6.80 1.64
N PHE A 171 -2.96 -6.50 1.27
CA PHE A 171 -3.35 -6.08 -0.07
C PHE A 171 -3.84 -4.66 -0.05
N ILE A 172 -3.39 -3.86 -1.02
CA ILE A 172 -3.73 -2.44 -1.13
C ILE A 172 -4.65 -2.25 -2.34
N GLY A 173 -5.85 -1.72 -2.09
CA GLY A 173 -6.79 -1.31 -3.12
C GLY A 173 -6.93 0.21 -3.11
N ASN A 174 -6.39 0.88 -4.13
CA ASN A 174 -6.62 2.32 -4.28
C ASN A 174 -7.97 2.56 -4.91
N VAL A 175 -8.75 3.46 -4.31
CA VAL A 175 -9.96 4.00 -4.90
C VAL A 175 -9.64 5.39 -5.46
N LEU A 176 -9.85 5.58 -6.76
CA LEU A 176 -9.70 6.87 -7.43
C LEU A 176 -11.07 7.31 -7.91
N ILE A 177 -11.46 8.54 -7.59
CA ILE A 177 -12.77 9.10 -7.94
C ILE A 177 -12.52 10.37 -8.73
N GLY A 178 -13.14 10.49 -9.90
CA GLY A 178 -13.07 11.67 -10.75
C GLY A 178 -14.46 12.04 -11.28
N ILE A 179 -14.95 13.21 -10.87
CA ILE A 179 -16.22 13.76 -11.35
C ILE A 179 -15.97 15.19 -11.87
N PRO A 180 -15.98 15.41 -13.20
CA PRO A 180 -15.49 16.67 -13.80
C PRO A 180 -16.34 17.91 -13.50
N SER A 181 -17.66 17.72 -13.36
CA SER A 181 -18.64 18.83 -13.48
C SER A 181 -19.49 19.03 -12.23
N VAL A 182 -18.99 18.61 -11.06
CA VAL A 182 -19.74 18.70 -9.81
C VAL A 182 -19.04 19.67 -8.87
N ASP A 183 -19.74 20.75 -8.51
CA ASP A 183 -19.45 21.54 -7.32
C ASP A 183 -19.82 20.69 -6.10
N THR A 184 -18.95 19.73 -5.78
CA THR A 184 -19.21 18.78 -4.71
C THR A 184 -19.13 19.51 -3.38
N ASP A 185 -20.28 19.75 -2.75
CA ASP A 185 -20.29 20.20 -1.37
C ASP A 185 -19.80 19.09 -0.42
N LYS A 186 -19.66 19.42 0.86
CA LYS A 186 -19.13 18.49 1.84
C LYS A 186 -20.04 17.26 2.02
N ASP A 187 -21.36 17.44 1.97
CA ASP A 187 -22.32 16.37 2.22
C ASP A 187 -22.31 15.37 1.06
N GLN A 188 -22.27 15.87 -0.18
CA GLN A 188 -22.15 15.04 -1.37
C GLN A 188 -20.80 14.32 -1.43
N ALA A 189 -19.71 14.99 -1.03
CA ALA A 189 -18.38 14.37 -0.96
C ALA A 189 -18.34 13.21 0.04
N ASP A 190 -19.00 13.36 1.18
CA ASP A 190 -19.08 12.32 2.21
C ASP A 190 -19.97 11.15 1.76
N GLU A 191 -21.05 11.41 1.01
CA GLU A 191 -21.90 10.36 0.42
C GLU A 191 -21.19 9.56 -0.68
N ILE A 192 -20.45 10.25 -1.58
CA ILE A 192 -19.57 9.61 -2.58
C ILE A 192 -18.58 8.67 -1.90
N LYS A 193 -17.92 9.13 -0.83
CA LYS A 193 -16.95 8.33 -0.07
C LYS A 193 -17.61 7.12 0.58
N SER A 194 -18.71 7.32 1.30
CA SER A 194 -19.41 6.23 2.00
C SER A 194 -19.88 5.16 1.03
N THR A 195 -20.33 5.56 -0.16
CA THR A 195 -20.78 4.63 -1.21
C THR A 195 -19.63 3.75 -1.72
N CYS A 196 -18.46 4.35 -2.01
CA CYS A 196 -17.27 3.60 -2.39
C CYS A 196 -16.75 2.73 -1.23
N GLU A 197 -16.78 3.24 -0.01
CA GLU A 197 -16.33 2.54 1.19
C GLU A 197 -17.13 1.27 1.43
N ASN A 198 -18.47 1.35 1.39
CA ASN A 198 -19.34 0.20 1.59
C ASN A 198 -19.01 -0.93 0.61
N PHE A 199 -18.83 -0.62 -0.67
CA PHE A 199 -18.44 -1.62 -1.68
C PHE A 199 -17.07 -2.24 -1.39
N MET A 200 -16.06 -1.42 -1.03
CA MET A 200 -14.73 -1.92 -0.68
C MET A 200 -14.74 -2.78 0.59
N GLN A 201 -15.57 -2.45 1.58
CA GLN A 201 -15.75 -3.23 2.81
C GLN A 201 -16.39 -4.59 2.55
N GLU A 202 -17.35 -4.68 1.64
CA GLU A 202 -17.91 -5.97 1.20
C GLU A 202 -16.88 -6.84 0.47
N LEU A 203 -15.94 -6.19 -0.23
CA LEU A 203 -14.72 -6.82 -0.76
C LEU A 203 -13.65 -7.06 0.33
N GLY A 204 -13.96 -6.82 1.60
CA GLY A 204 -13.10 -7.02 2.78
C GLY A 204 -11.89 -6.10 2.87
N PHE A 205 -11.96 -4.91 2.27
CA PHE A 205 -10.97 -3.87 2.39
C PHE A 205 -11.43 -2.78 3.37
N GLU A 206 -10.53 -2.30 4.21
CA GLU A 206 -10.79 -1.24 5.20
C GLU A 206 -10.07 0.06 4.81
N LEU A 207 -10.72 1.20 4.98
CA LEU A 207 -10.14 2.51 4.66
C LEU A 207 -8.99 2.85 5.62
N GLU A 208 -7.86 3.32 5.08
CA GLU A 208 -6.69 3.67 5.91
C GLU A 208 -6.20 5.10 5.69
N ILE A 209 -6.19 5.56 4.44
CA ILE A 209 -5.69 6.90 4.09
C ILE A 209 -6.62 7.54 3.07
N PHE A 210 -6.85 8.85 3.24
CA PHE A 210 -7.50 9.68 2.23
C PHE A 210 -6.63 10.90 1.92
N ASP A 211 -6.59 11.27 0.64
CA ASP A 211 -6.02 12.54 0.19
C ASP A 211 -7.08 13.66 0.27
N GLU A 212 -6.70 14.92 0.05
CA GLU A 212 -7.69 16.01 -0.03
C GLU A 212 -8.20 16.14 -1.48
N PRO A 213 -9.48 16.49 -1.70
CA PRO A 213 -10.01 16.69 -3.03
C PRO A 213 -9.43 17.95 -3.69
N VAL A 214 -9.24 17.91 -5.01
CA VAL A 214 -8.75 19.06 -5.79
C VAL A 214 -9.92 19.98 -6.18
N LEU A 215 -9.71 21.30 -6.18
CA LEU A 215 -10.73 22.27 -6.64
C LEU A 215 -10.71 22.38 -8.17
N ASP A 216 -11.90 22.49 -8.79
CA ASP A 216 -12.26 22.49 -10.23
C ASP A 216 -12.72 21.14 -10.82
N SER A 217 -12.42 20.01 -10.15
CA SER A 217 -12.99 18.69 -10.46
C SER A 217 -12.92 17.83 -9.20
N PHE A 218 -13.94 17.02 -8.90
CA PHE A 218 -13.89 16.16 -7.71
C PHE A 218 -12.96 14.98 -7.98
N TYR A 219 -11.65 15.22 -7.83
CA TYR A 219 -10.63 14.20 -7.79
C TYR A 219 -10.35 13.81 -6.34
N GLN A 220 -10.48 12.53 -6.02
CA GLN A 220 -10.21 12.00 -4.68
C GLN A 220 -9.50 10.65 -4.80
N LYS A 221 -8.41 10.48 -4.04
CA LYS A 221 -7.72 9.20 -3.86
C LYS A 221 -7.92 8.70 -2.43
N LEU A 222 -8.35 7.45 -2.29
CA LEU A 222 -8.51 6.75 -1.03
C LEU A 222 -7.71 5.45 -1.09
N THR A 223 -7.06 5.08 0.01
CA THR A 223 -6.29 3.84 0.10
C THR A 223 -6.98 2.92 1.08
N TYR A 224 -7.39 1.76 0.58
CA TYR A 224 -7.97 0.70 1.38
C TYR A 224 -7.02 -0.48 1.49
N VAL A 225 -7.10 -1.18 2.62
CA VAL A 225 -6.23 -2.31 2.94
C VAL A 225 -7.04 -3.51 3.37
N ARG A 226 -6.71 -4.67 2.81
CA ARG A 226 -7.21 -5.98 3.22
C ARG A 226 -6.06 -6.79 3.82
N LYS A 227 -6.22 -7.23 5.06
CA LYS A 227 -5.27 -8.12 5.76
C LYS A 227 -5.85 -9.52 5.80
N SER A 228 -5.32 -10.43 4.99
CA SER A 228 -5.85 -11.79 4.88
C SER A 228 -4.76 -12.81 4.55
N SER A 229 -5.06 -14.10 4.70
CA SER A 229 -4.17 -15.17 4.24
C SER A 229 -4.29 -15.44 2.73
N ASP A 230 -5.06 -14.61 2.02
CA ASP A 230 -5.37 -14.77 0.60
C ASP A 230 -4.10 -14.70 -0.26
N THR A 231 -4.16 -15.32 -1.43
CA THR A 231 -3.15 -15.21 -2.49
C THR A 231 -3.51 -14.11 -3.48
N GLU A 232 -2.57 -13.72 -4.35
CA GLU A 232 -2.87 -12.77 -5.44
C GLU A 232 -4.00 -13.25 -6.35
N ASN A 233 -4.13 -14.57 -6.56
CA ASN A 233 -5.20 -15.10 -7.40
C ASN A 233 -6.55 -15.00 -6.71
N ASP A 234 -6.61 -15.25 -5.39
CA ASP A 234 -7.84 -15.10 -4.61
C ASP A 234 -8.33 -13.64 -4.63
N ILE A 235 -7.39 -12.67 -4.55
CA ILE A 235 -7.72 -11.25 -4.66
C ILE A 235 -8.18 -10.88 -6.08
N ARG A 236 -7.56 -11.43 -7.12
CA ARG A 236 -8.03 -11.23 -8.50
C ARG A 236 -9.43 -11.78 -8.70
N ASP A 237 -9.73 -12.96 -8.15
CA ASP A 237 -11.05 -13.58 -8.27
C ASP A 237 -12.11 -12.80 -7.48
N LEU A 238 -11.74 -12.23 -6.33
CA LEU A 238 -12.59 -11.30 -5.57
C LEU A 238 -12.91 -10.01 -6.35
N TYR A 239 -11.94 -9.42 -7.05
CA TYR A 239 -12.22 -8.28 -7.94
C TYR A 239 -13.09 -8.67 -9.15
N LYS A 240 -12.98 -9.89 -9.68
CA LYS A 240 -13.89 -10.38 -10.73
C LYS A 240 -15.32 -10.54 -10.20
N GLU A 241 -15.51 -11.06 -8.99
CA GLU A 241 -16.82 -11.15 -8.35
C GLU A 241 -17.45 -9.76 -8.14
N GLY A 242 -16.64 -8.80 -7.67
CA GLY A 242 -17.06 -7.39 -7.57
C GLY A 242 -17.44 -6.79 -8.92
N LYS A 243 -16.67 -7.08 -9.98
CA LYS A 243 -16.97 -6.66 -11.36
C LYS A 243 -18.31 -7.24 -11.84
N GLU A 244 -18.52 -8.55 -11.69
CA GLU A 244 -19.76 -9.23 -12.10
C GLU A 244 -21.00 -8.67 -11.37
N SER A 245 -20.83 -8.30 -10.09
CA SER A 245 -21.89 -7.68 -9.29
C SER A 245 -22.29 -6.30 -9.84
N LEU A 246 -21.30 -5.48 -10.21
CA LEU A 246 -21.51 -4.17 -10.83
C LEU A 246 -22.10 -4.28 -12.24
N GLU A 247 -21.65 -5.23 -13.06
CA GLU A 247 -22.23 -5.50 -14.39
C GLU A 247 -23.70 -5.94 -14.30
N THR A 248 -24.02 -6.82 -13.36
CA THR A 248 -25.39 -7.27 -13.10
C THR A 248 -26.28 -6.08 -12.75
N SER A 249 -25.78 -5.19 -11.90
CA SER A 249 -26.46 -3.95 -11.52
C SER A 249 -26.69 -3.01 -12.72
N LEU A 250 -25.69 -2.86 -13.60
CA LEU A 250 -25.80 -2.03 -14.79
C LEU A 250 -26.85 -2.54 -15.77
N LEU A 251 -26.89 -3.86 -16.00
CA LEU A 251 -27.78 -4.49 -16.96
C LEU A 251 -29.23 -4.56 -16.49
N ASN A 252 -29.52 -4.16 -15.24
CA ASN A 252 -30.84 -4.30 -14.60
C ASN A 252 -31.41 -5.71 -14.77
N LYS A 253 -30.52 -6.71 -14.96
CA LYS A 253 -30.88 -8.12 -15.01
C LYS A 253 -31.07 -8.52 -13.57
N GLY A 254 -32.29 -8.33 -13.07
CA GLY A 254 -32.69 -9.00 -11.84
C GLY A 254 -32.45 -10.49 -12.04
N ASN A 255 -31.46 -11.08 -11.36
CA ASN A 255 -31.32 -12.53 -11.35
C ASN A 255 -30.83 -13.10 -10.02
N THR A 256 -31.74 -13.92 -9.48
CA THR A 256 -31.61 -15.13 -8.64
C THR A 256 -30.87 -15.17 -7.32
N ASP A 257 -29.83 -14.37 -7.07
CA ASP A 257 -29.11 -14.36 -5.77
C ASP A 257 -29.23 -13.01 -5.06
N ALA A 258 -30.44 -12.45 -5.05
CA ALA A 258 -30.81 -11.10 -4.59
C ALA A 258 -30.56 -10.79 -3.09
N ASN A 259 -29.60 -11.45 -2.44
CA ASN A 259 -29.32 -11.30 -1.00
C ASN A 259 -27.83 -11.37 -0.62
N SER A 260 -26.86 -11.30 -1.56
CA SER A 260 -25.47 -11.07 -1.15
C SER A 260 -25.28 -9.60 -0.79
N SER A 261 -24.59 -9.34 0.32
CA SER A 261 -24.28 -7.98 0.78
C SER A 261 -23.46 -7.21 -0.26
N LEU A 262 -22.58 -7.90 -0.99
CA LEU A 262 -21.82 -7.36 -2.12
C LEU A 262 -22.71 -6.89 -3.28
N GLN A 263 -23.73 -7.66 -3.70
CA GLN A 263 -24.64 -7.22 -4.77
C GLN A 263 -25.42 -5.96 -4.37
N ASN A 264 -25.88 -5.90 -3.12
CA ASN A 264 -26.57 -4.71 -2.60
C ASN A 264 -25.65 -3.47 -2.59
N ALA A 265 -24.37 -3.65 -2.21
CA ALA A 265 -23.40 -2.58 -2.25
C ALA A 265 -23.11 -2.13 -3.69
N ALA A 266 -23.00 -3.08 -4.64
CA ALA A 266 -22.84 -2.79 -6.06
C ALA A 266 -24.04 -2.02 -6.62
N ASP A 267 -25.27 -2.41 -6.25
CA ASP A 267 -26.51 -1.76 -6.66
C ASP A 267 -26.59 -0.32 -6.17
N ASN A 268 -26.29 -0.09 -4.90
CA ASN A 268 -26.25 1.24 -4.32
C ASN A 268 -25.19 2.12 -5.02
N LEU A 269 -24.01 1.54 -5.29
CA LEU A 269 -22.92 2.25 -5.96
C LEU A 269 -23.30 2.68 -7.37
N VAL A 270 -23.80 1.75 -8.19
CA VAL A 270 -24.20 2.04 -9.56
C VAL A 270 -25.37 3.03 -9.60
N GLN A 271 -26.38 2.88 -8.74
CA GLN A 271 -27.51 3.81 -8.67
C GLN A 271 -27.07 5.22 -8.29
N PHE A 272 -26.18 5.35 -7.32
CA PHE A 272 -25.65 6.63 -6.89
C PHE A 272 -24.84 7.30 -8.00
N PHE A 273 -23.89 6.60 -8.62
CA PHE A 273 -23.04 7.22 -9.63
C PHE A 273 -23.77 7.55 -10.95
N LYS A 274 -24.86 6.83 -11.26
CA LYS A 274 -25.73 7.15 -12.41
C LYS A 274 -26.39 8.53 -12.33
N GLN A 275 -26.39 9.20 -11.18
CA GLN A 275 -26.90 10.57 -11.06
C GLN A 275 -25.97 11.62 -11.70
N PHE A 276 -24.70 11.25 -11.95
CA PHE A 276 -23.72 12.12 -12.58
C PHE A 276 -23.72 11.89 -14.09
N ASP A 277 -23.62 12.97 -14.87
CA ASP A 277 -23.54 12.87 -16.33
C ASP A 277 -22.27 12.13 -16.78
N GLU A 278 -21.14 12.47 -16.16
CA GLU A 278 -19.84 11.86 -16.43
C GLU A 278 -19.10 11.60 -15.13
N PHE A 279 -18.48 10.44 -15.04
CA PHE A 279 -17.64 10.08 -13.91
C PHE A 279 -16.67 8.95 -14.29
N ALA A 280 -15.55 8.86 -13.58
CA ALA A 280 -14.74 7.66 -13.56
C ALA A 280 -14.39 7.30 -12.11
N VAL A 281 -14.54 6.03 -11.78
CA VAL A 281 -14.21 5.50 -10.46
C VAL A 281 -13.38 4.24 -10.66
N ILE A 282 -12.22 4.21 -10.03
CA ILE A 282 -11.39 3.02 -9.89
C ILE A 282 -11.61 2.49 -8.48
N LEU A 283 -12.00 1.22 -8.34
CA LEU A 283 -12.25 0.52 -7.08
C LEU A 283 -11.24 -0.63 -6.96
N GLY A 284 -10.01 -0.32 -6.53
CA GLY A 284 -8.92 -1.30 -6.55
C GLY A 284 -8.52 -1.66 -7.97
N ASP A 285 -8.89 -2.87 -8.41
CA ASP A 285 -8.63 -3.37 -9.78
C ASP A 285 -9.90 -3.39 -10.65
N ILE A 286 -10.97 -2.73 -10.23
CA ILE A 286 -12.18 -2.54 -11.04
C ILE A 286 -12.25 -1.08 -11.50
N VAL A 287 -12.65 -0.84 -12.74
CA VAL A 287 -12.98 0.49 -13.27
C VAL A 287 -14.46 0.53 -13.62
N LEU A 288 -15.16 1.55 -13.12
CA LEU A 288 -16.50 1.94 -13.51
C LEU A 288 -16.43 3.35 -14.08
N VAL A 289 -16.83 3.52 -15.34
CA VAL A 289 -16.72 4.80 -16.04
C VAL A 289 -17.96 5.08 -16.85
N GLN A 290 -18.45 6.32 -16.77
CA GLN A 290 -19.51 6.85 -17.61
C GLN A 290 -19.01 8.13 -18.28
N GLN A 291 -19.18 8.20 -19.60
CA GLN A 291 -18.87 9.40 -20.39
C GLN A 291 -20.06 9.80 -21.25
N VAL A 292 -20.05 11.06 -21.71
CA VAL A 292 -20.99 11.55 -22.71
C VAL A 292 -20.23 11.98 -23.96
N GLU A 293 -20.49 11.31 -25.08
CA GLU A 293 -19.93 11.66 -26.39
C GLU A 293 -21.09 11.83 -27.38
N ASP A 294 -21.17 12.99 -28.04
CA ASP A 294 -22.23 13.33 -29.01
C ASP A 294 -23.67 13.07 -28.50
N ASP A 295 -23.97 13.51 -27.25
CA ASP A 295 -25.24 13.27 -26.54
C ASP A 295 -25.57 11.79 -26.24
N VAL A 296 -24.62 10.88 -26.45
CA VAL A 296 -24.74 9.46 -26.11
C VAL A 296 -24.01 9.16 -24.81
N GLN A 297 -24.77 8.79 -23.77
CA GLN A 297 -24.20 8.30 -22.53
C GLN A 297 -23.71 6.85 -22.70
N SER A 298 -22.45 6.61 -22.38
CA SER A 298 -21.84 5.28 -22.43
C SER A 298 -21.25 4.95 -21.08
N ILE A 299 -21.65 3.81 -20.51
CA ILE A 299 -21.17 3.30 -19.22
C ILE A 299 -20.48 1.95 -19.43
N ALA A 300 -19.37 1.74 -18.73
CA ALA A 300 -18.60 0.50 -18.79
C ALA A 300 -18.08 0.12 -17.40
N VAL A 301 -18.00 -1.19 -17.15
CA VAL A 301 -17.35 -1.80 -15.99
C VAL A 301 -16.36 -2.83 -16.50
N GLU A 302 -15.11 -2.76 -16.04
CA GLU A 302 -14.09 -3.72 -16.44
C GLU A 302 -13.05 -3.91 -15.33
N ILE A 303 -12.26 -4.98 -15.38
CA ILE A 303 -11.01 -5.04 -14.61
C ILE A 303 -10.03 -4.03 -15.23
N VAL A 304 -9.35 -3.23 -14.41
CA VAL A 304 -8.49 -2.13 -14.89
C VAL A 304 -7.44 -2.69 -15.87
N PRO A 305 -7.51 -2.35 -17.17
CA PRO A 305 -6.58 -2.89 -18.16
C PRO A 305 -5.15 -2.45 -17.88
N GLU A 306 -4.15 -3.27 -18.24
CA GLU A 306 -2.73 -2.94 -17.98
C GLU A 306 -2.32 -1.56 -18.52
N GLN A 307 -2.88 -1.16 -19.66
CA GLN A 307 -2.63 0.15 -20.27
C GLN A 307 -3.18 1.30 -19.42
N LEU A 308 -4.39 1.13 -18.86
CA LEU A 308 -4.99 2.10 -17.95
C LEU A 308 -4.24 2.13 -16.62
N GLN A 309 -3.86 0.97 -16.07
CA GLN A 309 -3.03 0.91 -14.85
C GLN A 309 -1.71 1.66 -15.05
N ALA A 310 -1.04 1.48 -16.19
CA ALA A 310 0.20 2.18 -16.51
C ALA A 310 -0.01 3.69 -16.69
N ALA A 311 -1.15 4.12 -17.22
CA ALA A 311 -1.51 5.54 -17.36
C ALA A 311 -1.79 6.17 -15.98
N LEU A 312 -2.61 5.52 -15.15
CA LEU A 312 -2.94 5.96 -13.78
C LEU A 312 -1.72 6.01 -12.85
N LYS A 313 -0.73 5.14 -13.06
CA LYS A 313 0.56 5.21 -12.34
C LYS A 313 1.38 6.46 -12.68
N LYS A 314 1.23 7.00 -13.90
CA LYS A 314 1.93 8.21 -14.34
C LYS A 314 1.15 9.47 -13.98
N ASP A 315 -0.17 9.38 -14.07
CA ASP A 315 -1.09 10.49 -13.84
C ASP A 315 -2.37 9.94 -13.22
N ALA A 316 -2.46 10.04 -11.89
CA ALA A 316 -3.63 9.58 -11.15
C ALA A 316 -4.83 10.51 -11.34
N GLU A 317 -4.62 11.76 -11.78
CA GLU A 317 -5.68 12.72 -12.08
C GLU A 317 -6.35 12.41 -13.43
N LEU A 318 -5.82 11.47 -14.24
CA LEU A 318 -6.47 10.98 -15.45
C LEU A 318 -7.94 10.58 -15.22
N VAL A 319 -8.27 10.12 -14.01
CA VAL A 319 -9.64 9.76 -13.61
C VAL A 319 -10.61 10.97 -13.65
N SER A 320 -10.11 12.20 -13.55
CA SER A 320 -10.92 13.42 -13.74
C SER A 320 -11.33 13.64 -15.19
N THR A 321 -10.88 12.81 -16.13
CA THR A 321 -11.27 12.84 -17.55
C THR A 321 -11.94 11.53 -17.96
N PRO A 322 -13.25 11.33 -17.67
CA PRO A 322 -13.97 10.09 -17.94
C PRO A 322 -13.85 9.60 -19.38
N ALA A 323 -13.91 10.49 -20.37
CA ALA A 323 -13.75 10.11 -21.78
C ALA A 323 -12.39 9.45 -22.09
N ARG A 324 -11.31 9.94 -21.47
CA ARG A 324 -9.99 9.31 -21.60
C ARG A 324 -9.96 7.96 -20.93
N VAL A 325 -10.52 7.83 -19.73
CA VAL A 325 -10.61 6.53 -19.04
C VAL A 325 -11.42 5.53 -19.87
N TYR A 326 -12.55 5.95 -20.41
CA TYR A 326 -13.44 5.11 -21.23
C TYR A 326 -12.71 4.54 -22.46
N SER A 327 -11.82 5.33 -23.09
CA SER A 327 -11.03 4.87 -24.25
C SER A 327 -10.14 3.64 -23.98
N TYR A 328 -9.81 3.36 -22.71
CA TYR A 328 -9.04 2.17 -22.34
C TYR A 328 -9.89 0.92 -22.12
N VAL A 329 -11.20 1.07 -21.88
CA VAL A 329 -12.10 -0.03 -21.53
C VAL A 329 -13.14 -0.32 -22.60
N GLY A 330 -13.48 0.64 -23.46
CA GLY A 330 -14.53 0.55 -24.48
C GLY A 330 -14.15 -0.20 -25.76
N ASN A 331 -13.17 -1.11 -25.73
CA ASN A 331 -12.78 -1.94 -26.89
C ASN A 331 -13.31 -3.37 -26.78
#